data_AF-A0A3M1JG73-F1
#
_entry.id   AF-A0A3M1JG73-F1
#
_cell.length_a   1.000
_cell.length_b   1.000
_cell.length_c   1.000
_cell.angle_alpha   90.00
_cell.angle_beta   90.00
_cell.angle_gamma   90.00
#
_symmetry.space_group_name_H-M   'P 1'
#
loop_
_entity.id
_entity.type
_entity.pdbx_description
1 polymer ?
#
loop_
_entity_poly.entity_id
_entity_poly.type
_entity_poly.pdbx_seq_one_letter_code
_entity_poly.pdbx_strand_id
1 'polypeptide(L)'
;MEFINQLTTAVLETHPWHVPTTHFPIALTGVALLFLLLALWRRHQTLERAAFYNMGLAAASTLLAGITGFRDHLVRFEGDTPYASAKIFMALTLLLLATALTVARWRSPELLWKPATMLLTVLGFAACFALASTLGFLGGIILYGF
;
A
#
# COMPACT_ATOMS: atom_id res chain seq x y z
N MET A 1 21.64 31.11 3.71
CA MET A 1 21.87 29.95 4.59
C MET A 1 20.68 29.69 5.49
N GLU A 2 20.15 30.70 6.18
CA GLU A 2 19.00 30.54 7.10
C GLU A 2 17.73 30.00 6.41
N PHE A 3 17.35 30.52 5.25
CA PHE A 3 16.21 30.00 4.47
C PHE A 3 16.37 28.52 4.07
N ILE A 4 17.57 28.10 3.65
CA ILE A 4 17.82 26.71 3.26
C ILE A 4 17.68 25.81 4.50
N ASN A 5 18.23 26.20 5.65
CA ASN A 5 18.09 25.46 6.89
C ASN A 5 16.63 25.37 7.35
N GLN A 6 15.89 26.48 7.32
CA GLN A 6 14.47 26.50 7.65
C GLN A 6 13.66 25.59 6.71
N LEU A 7 13.95 25.63 5.41
CA LEU A 7 13.30 24.77 4.43
C LEU A 7 13.64 23.30 4.66
N THR A 8 14.91 22.96 4.93
CA THR A 8 15.30 21.57 5.20
C THR A 8 14.65 21.04 6.47
N THR A 9 14.59 21.82 7.54
CA THR A 9 13.89 21.45 8.79
C THR A 9 12.38 21.32 8.56
N ALA A 10 11.79 22.26 7.82
CA ALA A 10 10.36 22.19 7.48
C ALA A 10 10.04 20.89 6.73
N VAL A 11 10.81 20.58 5.69
CA VAL A 11 10.55 19.46 4.78
C VAL A 11 10.98 18.13 5.38
N LEU A 12 12.16 17.99 5.97
CA LEU A 12 12.70 16.68 6.37
C LEU A 12 12.39 16.33 7.83
N GLU A 13 12.27 17.33 8.71
CA GLU A 13 12.13 17.10 10.15
C GLU A 13 10.69 17.20 10.60
N THR A 14 10.01 18.30 10.28
CA THR A 14 8.68 18.60 10.82
C THR A 14 7.53 18.10 9.94
N HIS A 15 7.73 17.96 8.64
CA HIS A 15 6.66 17.53 7.74
C HIS A 15 6.22 16.08 8.03
N PRO A 16 4.91 15.81 8.24
CA PRO A 16 4.40 14.49 8.59
C PRO A 16 4.28 13.60 7.34
N TRP A 17 5.42 13.14 6.80
CA TRP A 17 5.47 12.38 5.56
C TRP A 17 4.66 11.09 5.57
N HIS A 18 4.45 10.46 6.73
CA HIS A 18 3.70 9.22 6.80
C HIS A 18 2.25 9.36 6.30
N VAL A 19 1.59 10.49 6.59
CA VAL A 19 0.21 10.72 6.17
C VAL A 19 0.07 10.70 4.65
N PRO A 20 0.76 11.54 3.85
CA PRO A 20 0.64 11.49 2.40
C PRO A 20 1.14 10.17 1.81
N THR A 21 2.20 9.55 2.35
CA THR A 21 2.74 8.30 1.79
C THR A 21 1.79 7.12 1.97
N THR A 22 0.99 7.07 3.04
CA THR A 22 -0.01 6.00 3.26
C THR A 22 -1.19 6.03 2.29
N HIS A 23 -1.51 7.18 1.69
CA HIS A 23 -2.60 7.28 0.71
C HIS A 23 -2.28 6.51 -0.58
N PHE A 24 -1.00 6.41 -0.95
CA PHE A 24 -0.57 5.72 -2.16
C PHE A 24 -0.92 4.22 -2.15
N PRO A 25 -0.46 3.39 -1.19
CA PRO A 25 -0.81 1.97 -1.20
C PRO A 25 -2.32 1.74 -1.09
N ILE A 26 -3.07 2.59 -0.39
CA ILE A 26 -4.54 2.51 -0.31
C ILE A 26 -5.17 2.76 -1.69
N ALA A 27 -4.85 3.88 -2.31
CA ALA A 27 -5.40 4.23 -3.62
C ALA A 27 -4.98 3.22 -4.70
N LEU A 28 -3.70 2.84 -4.73
CA LEU A 28 -3.15 1.93 -5.72
C LEU A 28 -3.72 0.52 -5.60
N THR A 29 -3.91 -0.02 -4.39
CA THR A 29 -4.56 -1.32 -4.22
C THR A 29 -6.05 -1.28 -4.60
N GLY A 30 -6.75 -0.19 -4.27
CA GLY A 30 -8.15 0.00 -4.67
C GLY A 30 -8.33 0.10 -6.19
N VAL A 31 -7.52 0.92 -6.85
CA VAL A 31 -7.51 1.07 -8.31
C VAL A 31 -7.05 -0.22 -8.99
N ALA A 32 -6.06 -0.92 -8.43
CA ALA A 32 -5.63 -2.23 -8.95
C ALA A 32 -6.78 -3.24 -8.93
N LEU A 33 -7.51 -3.34 -7.82
CA LEU A 33 -8.67 -4.22 -7.70
C LEU A 33 -9.78 -3.82 -8.69
N LEU A 34 -10.10 -2.53 -8.79
CA LEU A 34 -11.08 -2.02 -9.74
C LEU A 34 -10.73 -2.41 -11.18
N PHE A 35 -9.49 -2.16 -11.61
CA PHE A 35 -9.06 -2.53 -12.96
C PHE A 35 -9.04 -4.04 -13.18
N LEU A 36 -8.71 -4.84 -12.18
CA LEU A 36 -8.76 -6.30 -12.27
C LEU A 36 -10.20 -6.77 -12.54
N LEU A 37 -11.17 -6.25 -11.78
CA LEU A 37 -12.59 -6.59 -11.93
C LEU A 37 -13.14 -6.12 -13.28
N LEU A 38 -12.78 -4.90 -13.71
CA LEU A 38 -13.16 -4.39 -15.02
C LEU A 38 -12.52 -5.21 -16.15
N ALA A 39 -11.28 -5.67 -15.98
CA ALA A 39 -10.63 -6.55 -16.95
C ALA A 39 -11.39 -7.86 -17.10
N LEU A 40 -11.82 -8.50 -16.01
CA LEU A 40 -12.62 -9.72 -16.04
C LEU A 40 -13.98 -9.48 -16.70
N TRP A 41 -14.66 -8.38 -16.35
CA TRP A 41 -15.98 -8.05 -16.90
C TRP A 41 -15.92 -7.74 -18.40
N ARG A 42 -14.95 -6.94 -18.83
CA ARG A 42 -14.79 -6.51 -20.23
C ARG A 42 -13.91 -7.43 -21.07
N ARG A 43 -13.34 -8.48 -20.45
CA ARG A 43 -12.34 -9.38 -21.08
C ARG A 43 -11.19 -8.60 -21.73
N HIS A 44 -10.69 -7.56 -21.06
CA HIS A 44 -9.76 -6.59 -21.64
C HIS A 44 -8.35 -6.65 -21.02
N GLN A 45 -7.36 -7.06 -21.80
CA GLN A 45 -5.99 -7.26 -21.31
C GLN A 45 -5.29 -5.99 -20.84
N THR A 46 -5.56 -4.83 -21.44
CA THR A 46 -4.92 -3.57 -21.00
C THR A 46 -5.35 -3.16 -19.60
N LEU A 47 -6.60 -3.47 -19.21
CA LEU A 47 -7.08 -3.18 -17.86
C LEU A 47 -6.39 -4.10 -16.84
N GLU A 48 -6.17 -5.36 -17.22
CA GLU A 48 -5.40 -6.30 -16.40
C GLU A 48 -3.94 -5.84 -16.22
N ARG A 49 -3.30 -5.34 -17.28
CA ARG A 49 -1.96 -4.75 -17.18
C ARG A 49 -1.94 -3.51 -16.27
N ALA A 50 -2.95 -2.65 -16.35
CA ALA A 50 -3.07 -1.52 -15.44
C ALA A 50 -3.20 -1.98 -13.99
N ALA A 51 -4.01 -3.02 -13.72
CA ALA A 51 -4.13 -3.63 -12.40
C ALA A 51 -2.77 -4.15 -11.88
N PHE A 52 -2.03 -4.85 -12.74
CA PHE A 52 -0.68 -5.36 -12.44
C PHE A 52 0.31 -4.23 -12.07
N TYR A 53 0.41 -3.17 -12.87
CA TYR A 53 1.35 -2.07 -12.57
C TYR A 53 0.96 -1.31 -11.31
N ASN A 54 -0.34 -1.10 -11.06
CA ASN A 54 -0.81 -0.49 -9.81
C ASN A 54 -0.45 -1.36 -8.60
N MET A 55 -0.58 -2.68 -8.69
CA MET A 55 -0.18 -3.59 -7.60
C MET A 55 1.33 -3.55 -7.34
N GLY A 56 2.15 -3.48 -8.39
CA GLY A 56 3.60 -3.31 -8.24
C GLY A 56 3.97 -1.98 -7.56
N LEU A 57 3.32 -0.88 -7.96
CA LEU A 57 3.49 0.42 -7.31
C LEU A 57 2.97 0.43 -5.88
N ALA A 58 1.90 -0.32 -5.58
CA ALA A 58 1.39 -0.48 -4.22
C ALA A 58 2.43 -1.16 -3.31
N ALA A 59 3.13 -2.19 -3.80
CA ALA A 59 4.21 -2.83 -3.06
C ALA A 59 5.35 -1.84 -2.76
N ALA A 60 5.80 -1.09 -3.77
CA ALA A 60 6.86 -0.08 -3.59
C ALA A 60 6.46 1.06 -2.65
N SER A 61 5.23 1.57 -2.77
CA SER A 61 4.72 2.64 -1.89
C SER A 61 4.45 2.16 -0.46
N THR A 62 4.14 0.86 -0.26
CA THR A 62 4.04 0.27 1.08
C THR A 62 5.38 0.33 1.83
N LEU A 63 6.51 0.13 1.14
CA LEU A 63 7.85 0.32 1.74
C LEU A 63 8.06 1.78 2.18
N LEU A 64 7.73 2.74 1.31
CA LEU A 64 7.88 4.16 1.61
C LEU A 64 6.99 4.59 2.79
N ALA A 65 5.74 4.13 2.81
CA ALA A 65 4.81 4.36 3.92
C ALA A 65 5.31 3.71 5.21
N GLY A 66 5.90 2.52 5.13
CA GLY A 66 6.51 1.82 6.26
C GLY A 66 7.71 2.56 6.85
N ILE A 67 8.64 3.04 6.01
CA ILE A 67 9.81 3.81 6.45
C ILE A 67 9.38 5.10 7.16
N THR A 68 8.49 5.86 6.51
CA THR A 68 7.99 7.12 7.08
C THR A 68 7.15 6.90 8.34
N GLY A 69 6.39 5.80 8.42
CA GLY A 69 5.63 5.43 9.61
C GLY A 69 6.50 4.99 10.77
N PHE A 70 7.57 4.24 10.51
CA PHE A 70 8.53 3.84 11.53
C PHE A 70 9.31 5.04 12.08
N ARG A 71 9.67 5.99 11.22
CA ARG A 71 10.23 7.28 11.67
C ARG A 71 9.27 8.01 12.60
N ASP A 72 8.00 8.16 12.20
CA ASP A 72 7.01 8.85 13.04
C ASP A 72 6.79 8.11 14.37
N HIS A 73 6.80 6.78 14.36
CA HIS A 73 6.74 5.96 15.58
C HIS A 73 7.87 6.32 16.57
N LEU A 74 9.11 6.44 16.09
CA LEU A 74 10.26 6.77 16.95
C LEU A 74 10.30 8.24 17.36
N VAL A 75 10.07 9.15 16.42
CA VAL A 75 10.31 10.60 16.61
C VAL A 75 9.11 11.30 17.21
N ARG A 76 7.89 10.94 16.79
CA ARG A 76 6.66 11.65 17.15
C ARG A 76 5.92 10.96 18.30
N PHE A 77 6.03 9.64 18.39
CA PHE A 77 5.36 8.84 19.41
C PHE A 77 6.34 8.19 20.40
N GLU A 78 7.63 8.52 20.33
CA GLU A 78 8.67 8.05 21.27
C GLU A 78 8.72 6.52 21.43
N GLY A 79 8.33 5.78 20.40
CA GLY A 79 8.26 4.31 20.42
C GLY A 79 6.99 3.73 21.03
N ASP A 80 6.00 4.55 21.40
CA ASP A 80 4.75 4.12 22.07
C ASP A 80 3.49 4.42 21.22
N THR A 81 3.57 4.22 19.91
CA THR A 81 2.38 4.38 19.05
C THR A 81 1.35 3.27 19.33
N PRO A 82 0.07 3.61 19.57
CA PRO A 82 -0.99 2.61 19.67
C PRO A 82 -1.07 1.73 18.43
N TYR A 83 -1.32 0.43 18.61
CA TYR A 83 -1.43 -0.56 17.54
C TYR A 83 -0.19 -0.71 16.64
N ALA A 84 1.00 -0.25 17.06
CA ALA A 84 2.21 -0.32 16.25
C ALA A 84 2.50 -1.74 15.74
N SER A 85 2.47 -2.74 16.62
CA SER A 85 2.71 -4.14 16.28
C SER A 85 1.72 -4.67 15.23
N ALA A 86 0.44 -4.38 15.40
CA ALA A 86 -0.61 -4.77 14.46
C ALA A 86 -0.39 -4.11 13.09
N LYS A 87 -0.12 -2.80 13.06
CA LYS A 87 0.15 -2.07 11.81
C LYS A 87 1.41 -2.58 11.11
N ILE A 88 2.48 -2.86 11.85
CA ILE A 88 3.71 -3.44 11.27
C ILE A 88 3.42 -4.80 10.66
N PHE A 89 2.72 -5.69 11.38
CA PHE A 89 2.34 -7.01 10.87
C PHE A 89 1.50 -6.92 9.58
N MET A 90 0.49 -6.04 9.57
CA MET A 90 -0.35 -5.82 8.39
C MET A 90 0.41 -5.20 7.23
N ALA A 91 1.30 -4.24 7.48
CA ALA A 91 2.11 -3.61 6.44
C ALA A 91 3.09 -4.61 5.81
N LEU A 92 3.72 -5.46 6.61
CA LEU A 92 4.58 -6.54 6.12
C LEU A 92 3.77 -7.57 5.31
N THR A 93 2.57 -7.93 5.78
CA THR A 93 1.69 -8.85 5.07
C THR A 93 1.24 -8.24 3.73
N LEU A 94 0.84 -6.97 3.70
CA LEU A 94 0.51 -6.25 2.48
C LEU A 94 1.69 -6.22 1.51
N LEU A 95 2.88 -5.87 1.99
CA LEU A 95 4.10 -5.82 1.19
C LEU A 95 4.41 -7.17 0.55
N LEU A 96 4.42 -8.24 1.36
CA LEU A 96 4.73 -9.59 0.89
C LEU A 96 3.68 -10.07 -0.10
N LEU A 97 2.40 -9.89 0.20
CA LEU A 97 1.31 -10.32 -0.68
C LEU A 97 1.29 -9.55 -2.00
N ALA A 98 1.40 -8.22 -1.96
CA ALA A 98 1.44 -7.39 -3.16
C ALA A 98 2.66 -7.72 -4.03
N THR A 99 3.82 -7.95 -3.41
CA THR A 99 5.04 -8.38 -4.09
C THR A 99 4.85 -9.76 -4.72
N ALA A 100 4.30 -10.72 -3.96
CA ALA A 100 4.07 -12.08 -4.45
C ALA A 100 3.11 -12.10 -5.65
N LEU A 101 2.01 -11.35 -5.59
CA LEU A 101 1.06 -11.21 -6.72
C LEU A 101 1.72 -10.57 -7.94
N THR A 102 2.50 -9.51 -7.73
CA THR A 102 3.23 -8.82 -8.81
C THR A 102 4.25 -9.77 -9.45
N VAL A 103 5.07 -10.46 -8.65
CA VAL A 103 6.08 -11.41 -9.15
C VAL A 103 5.42 -12.63 -9.83
N ALA A 104 4.35 -13.17 -9.26
CA ALA A 104 3.61 -14.29 -9.85
C ALA A 104 3.05 -13.90 -11.22
N ARG A 105 2.44 -12.71 -11.34
CA ARG A 105 1.93 -12.20 -12.60
C ARG A 105 3.04 -11.83 -13.59
N TRP A 106 4.20 -11.36 -13.12
CA TRP A 106 5.37 -11.12 -13.97
C TRP A 106 5.87 -12.43 -14.60
N ARG A 107 5.97 -13.50 -13.80
CA ARG A 107 6.40 -14.82 -14.26
C ARG A 107 5.35 -15.56 -15.10
N SER A 108 4.06 -15.28 -14.87
CA SER A 108 2.95 -15.91 -15.58
C SER A 108 1.96 -14.85 -16.06
N PRO A 109 2.12 -14.32 -17.28
CA PRO A 109 1.29 -13.23 -17.75
C PRO A 109 -0.21 -13.54 -17.90
N GLU A 110 -0.56 -14.82 -17.91
CA GLU A 110 -1.95 -15.26 -18.00
C GLU A 110 -2.55 -15.66 -16.64
N LEU A 111 -1.93 -15.27 -15.52
CA LEU A 111 -2.33 -15.68 -14.17
C LEU A 111 -3.82 -15.41 -13.87
N LEU A 112 -4.35 -14.26 -14.31
CA LEU A 112 -5.77 -13.93 -14.13
C LEU A 112 -6.69 -14.77 -15.02
N TRP A 113 -6.23 -15.16 -16.20
CA TRP A 113 -7.08 -15.76 -17.25
C TRP A 113 -7.18 -17.28 -17.14
N LYS A 114 -6.32 -17.92 -16.35
CA LYS A 114 -6.37 -19.36 -16.07
C LYS A 114 -7.45 -19.66 -15.00
N PRO A 115 -8.41 -20.56 -15.27
CA PRO A 115 -9.46 -20.90 -14.30
C PRO A 115 -8.92 -21.32 -12.93
N ALA A 116 -7.81 -22.07 -12.92
CA ALA A 116 -7.19 -22.58 -11.69
C ALA A 116 -6.62 -21.48 -10.77
N THR A 117 -6.22 -20.32 -11.31
CA THR A 117 -5.56 -19.24 -10.54
C THR A 117 -6.38 -17.95 -10.48
N MET A 118 -7.44 -17.83 -11.28
CA MET A 118 -8.29 -16.65 -11.34
C MET A 118 -8.83 -16.26 -9.97
N LEU A 119 -9.47 -17.20 -9.26
CA LEU A 119 -10.07 -16.92 -7.95
C LEU A 119 -9.02 -16.46 -6.93
N LEU A 120 -7.88 -17.15 -6.86
CA LEU A 120 -6.78 -16.78 -5.97
C LEU A 120 -6.21 -15.39 -6.31
N THR A 121 -6.12 -15.04 -7.59
CA THR A 121 -5.66 -13.72 -8.02
C THR A 121 -6.64 -12.63 -7.57
N VAL A 122 -7.94 -12.83 -7.78
CA VAL A 122 -8.98 -11.87 -7.36
C VAL A 122 -8.99 -11.70 -5.85
N LEU A 123 -8.96 -12.81 -5.10
CA LEU A 123 -8.92 -12.79 -3.63
C LEU A 123 -7.64 -12.13 -3.12
N GLY A 124 -6.50 -12.35 -3.76
CA GLY A 124 -5.25 -11.69 -3.41
C GLY A 124 -5.31 -10.17 -3.57
N PHE A 125 -5.85 -9.67 -4.69
CA PHE A 125 -6.05 -8.23 -4.89
C PHE A 125 -7.03 -7.63 -3.88
N ALA A 126 -8.13 -8.34 -3.60
CA ALA A 126 -9.11 -7.92 -2.60
C ALA A 126 -8.50 -7.89 -1.19
N ALA A 127 -7.69 -8.89 -0.83
CA ALA A 127 -6.98 -8.94 0.44
C ALA A 127 -5.96 -7.80 0.58
N CYS A 128 -5.21 -7.46 -0.47
CA CYS A 128 -4.33 -6.29 -0.47
C CYS A 128 -5.11 -4.99 -0.20
N PHE A 129 -6.24 -4.79 -0.88
CA PHE A 129 -7.07 -3.61 -0.65
C PHE A 129 -7.66 -3.56 0.76
N ALA A 130 -8.13 -4.69 1.28
CA ALA A 130 -8.66 -4.79 2.64
C ALA A 130 -7.57 -4.48 3.69
N LEU A 131 -6.36 -5.02 3.52
CA LEU A 131 -5.21 -4.74 4.38
C LEU A 131 -4.85 -3.25 4.36
N ALA A 132 -4.71 -2.65 3.17
CA ALA A 132 -4.38 -1.24 3.02
C ALA A 132 -5.47 -0.34 3.65
N SER A 133 -6.74 -0.64 3.41
CA SER A 133 -7.86 0.10 4.01
C SER A 133 -7.88 0.00 5.53
N THR A 134 -7.61 -1.18 6.08
CA THR A 134 -7.52 -1.41 7.53
C THR A 134 -6.34 -0.65 8.15
N LEU A 135 -5.19 -0.63 7.47
CA LEU A 135 -4.02 0.17 7.89
C LEU A 135 -4.34 1.66 7.95
N GLY A 136 -5.09 2.16 6.96
CA GLY A 136 -5.59 3.54 6.90
C GLY A 136 -6.57 3.84 8.03
N PHE A 137 -7.55 2.95 8.25
CA PHE A 137 -8.52 3.06 9.36
C PHE A 137 -7.84 3.12 10.73
N LEU A 138 -6.89 2.22 11.01
CA LEU A 138 -6.09 2.27 12.24
C LEU A 138 -5.24 3.53 12.34
N GLY A 139 -4.78 4.08 11.21
CA GLY A 139 -4.13 5.39 11.17
C GLY A 139 -5.06 6.51 11.62
N GLY A 140 -6.31 6.49 11.17
CA GLY A 140 -7.35 7.41 11.63
C GLY A 140 -7.57 7.32 13.14
N ILE A 141 -7.69 6.12 13.70
CA ILE A 141 -7.85 5.92 15.14
C ILE A 141 -6.68 6.51 15.94
N ILE A 142 -5.43 6.32 15.48
CA ILE A 142 -4.25 6.88 16.16
C ILE A 142 -4.30 8.42 16.20
N LEU A 143 -4.82 9.05 15.14
CA LEU A 143 -4.84 10.51 15.04
C LEU A 143 -6.05 11.16 15.72
N TYR A 144 -7.21 10.51 15.69
CA TYR A 144 -8.48 11.12 16.08
C TYR A 144 -9.16 10.45 17.28
N GLY A 145 -8.69 9.29 17.73
CA GLY A 145 -9.37 8.48 18.74
C GLY A 145 -10.65 7.82 18.21
N PHE A 146 -11.46 7.31 19.13
CA PHE A 146 -12.82 6.82 18.87
C PHE A 146 -13.86 7.83 19.38
#